data_AF-A0A2D9Y4F3-F1
#
_entry.id   AF-A0A2D9Y4F3-F1
#
_cell.length_a   1.000
_cell.length_b   1.000
_cell.length_c   1.000
_cell.angle_alpha   90.00
_cell.angle_beta   90.00
_cell.angle_gamma   90.00
#
_symmetry.space_group_name_H-M   'P 1'
#
loop_
_entity.id
_entity.type
_entity.pdbx_description
1 polymer ?
#
loop_
_entity_poly.entity_id
_entity_poly.type
_entity_poly.pdbx_seq_one_letter_code
_entity_poly.pdbx_strand_id
1 'polypeptide(L)'
;MKTENATVEKQLGVTKKVITSIMNRAVHIDQACKAHCRDFRIMVSAAHPNTLILRWTTIDISDIDRPEQCYRYECFEMDGTPQHCSIHYSDQEEANAFFNGLKTLYLQECAMDHKLRTHV
;
A
#
# COMPACT_ATOMS: atom_id res chain seq x y z
N MET A 1 2.34 -19.98 -4.06
CA MET A 1 3.41 -18.96 -3.92
C MET A 1 3.38 -18.32 -2.53
N LYS A 2 3.73 -19.05 -1.45
CA LYS A 2 3.68 -18.53 -0.06
C LYS A 2 5.05 -18.16 0.52
N THR A 3 6.11 -18.30 -0.26
CA THR A 3 7.49 -18.41 0.28
C THR A 3 8.28 -17.11 0.23
N GLU A 4 7.94 -16.15 -0.64
CA GLU A 4 8.72 -14.90 -0.76
C GLU A 4 8.35 -13.84 0.28
N ASN A 5 7.06 -13.66 0.59
CA ASN A 5 6.60 -12.54 1.44
C ASN A 5 7.06 -12.66 2.91
N ALA A 6 7.03 -13.87 3.49
CA ALA A 6 7.46 -14.09 4.88
C ALA A 6 8.97 -13.81 5.10
N THR A 7 9.76 -13.81 4.03
CA THR A 7 11.22 -13.59 4.09
C THR A 7 11.55 -12.11 4.16
N VAL A 8 10.79 -11.25 3.48
CA VAL A 8 10.98 -9.79 3.44
C VAL A 8 10.53 -9.11 4.73
N GLU A 9 9.39 -9.52 5.31
CA GLU A 9 8.90 -9.02 6.61
C GLU A 9 9.92 -9.24 7.73
N LYS A 10 10.54 -10.44 7.76
CA LYS A 10 11.51 -10.82 8.78
C LYS A 10 12.88 -10.15 8.59
N GLN A 11 13.26 -9.79 7.36
CA GLN A 11 14.50 -9.09 7.04
C GLN A 11 14.47 -7.60 7.39
N LEU A 12 13.30 -6.95 7.32
CA LEU A 12 13.16 -5.51 7.58
C LEU A 12 12.74 -5.17 9.03
N GLY A 13 12.50 -6.17 9.87
CA GLY A 13 12.09 -5.95 11.26
C GLY A 13 10.70 -5.33 11.42
N VAL A 14 9.89 -5.29 10.35
CA VAL A 14 8.55 -4.72 10.37
C VAL A 14 7.63 -5.64 11.17
N THR A 15 7.12 -5.15 12.29
CA THR A 15 6.27 -5.96 13.17
C THR A 15 4.86 -6.08 12.61
N LYS A 16 4.15 -7.15 12.98
CA LYS A 16 2.71 -7.29 12.66
C LYS A 16 1.89 -6.09 13.14
N LYS A 17 2.28 -5.47 14.26
CA LYS A 17 1.61 -4.27 14.80
C LYS A 17 1.68 -3.10 13.82
N VAL A 18 2.82 -2.89 13.18
CA VAL A 18 3.02 -1.85 12.15
C VAL A 18 2.14 -2.13 10.94
N ILE A 19 2.17 -3.37 10.43
CA ILE A 19 1.33 -3.80 9.30
C ILE A 19 -0.15 -3.56 9.62
N THR A 20 -0.62 -3.96 10.79
CA THR A 20 -2.00 -3.74 11.24
C THR A 20 -2.33 -2.26 11.37
N SER A 21 -1.41 -1.42 11.85
CA SER A 21 -1.62 0.03 11.92
C SER A 21 -1.86 0.63 10.53
N ILE A 22 -0.99 0.30 9.57
CA ILE A 22 -1.09 0.80 8.19
C ILE A 22 -2.36 0.24 7.50
N MET A 23 -2.74 -1.01 7.77
CA MET A 23 -3.99 -1.55 7.21
C MET A 23 -5.26 -1.00 7.88
N ASN A 24 -5.22 -0.60 9.15
CA ASN A 24 -6.31 0.20 9.73
C ASN A 24 -6.45 1.53 8.96
N ARG A 25 -5.33 2.18 8.61
CA ARG A 25 -5.35 3.38 7.76
C ARG A 25 -5.95 3.09 6.38
N ALA A 26 -5.64 1.96 5.76
CA ALA A 26 -6.27 1.52 4.52
C ALA A 26 -7.81 1.41 4.64
N VAL A 27 -8.31 0.81 5.73
CA VAL A 27 -9.76 0.71 6.00
C VAL A 27 -10.40 2.10 6.13
N HIS A 28 -9.74 3.03 6.84
CA HIS A 28 -10.25 4.40 6.94
C HIS A 28 -10.30 5.13 5.59
N ILE A 29 -9.31 4.91 4.72
CA ILE A 29 -9.30 5.46 3.36
C ILE A 29 -10.46 4.91 2.56
N ASP A 30 -10.65 3.58 2.57
CA ASP A 30 -11.73 2.91 1.85
C ASP A 30 -13.10 3.44 2.27
N GLN A 31 -13.35 3.56 3.58
CA GLN A 31 -14.60 4.08 4.13
C GLN A 31 -14.88 5.55 3.76
N ALA A 32 -13.84 6.36 3.56
CA ALA A 32 -13.97 7.76 3.19
C ALA A 32 -13.98 8.00 1.67
N CYS A 33 -13.70 6.96 0.87
CA CYS A 33 -13.51 7.07 -0.57
C CYS A 33 -14.87 7.12 -1.28
N LYS A 34 -15.12 8.21 -2.04
CA LYS A 34 -16.28 8.28 -2.94
C LYS A 34 -16.12 7.39 -4.18
N ALA A 35 -14.87 7.21 -4.61
CA ALA A 35 -14.49 6.27 -5.65
C ALA A 35 -14.38 4.84 -5.09
N HIS A 36 -14.29 3.83 -5.95
CA HIS A 36 -13.98 2.47 -5.50
C HIS A 36 -12.49 2.35 -5.20
N CYS A 37 -12.11 2.51 -3.93
CA CYS A 37 -10.76 2.29 -3.42
C CYS A 37 -10.50 0.78 -3.19
N ARG A 38 -9.49 0.18 -3.82
CA ARG A 38 -9.21 -1.27 -3.75
C ARG A 38 -7.72 -1.58 -3.83
N ASP A 39 -7.37 -2.86 -3.66
CA ASP A 39 -6.00 -3.39 -3.83
C ASP A 39 -4.94 -2.73 -2.94
N PHE A 40 -5.26 -2.54 -1.67
CA PHE A 40 -4.32 -1.99 -0.70
C PHE A 40 -3.10 -2.91 -0.49
N ARG A 41 -1.90 -2.33 -0.63
CA ARG A 41 -0.61 -3.02 -0.49
C ARG A 41 0.35 -2.20 0.33
N ILE A 42 1.07 -2.84 1.24
CA ILE A 42 2.26 -2.27 1.84
C ILE A 42 3.45 -2.72 1.00
N MET A 43 4.24 -1.76 0.56
CA MET A 43 5.35 -1.94 -0.35
C MET A 43 6.61 -1.28 0.22
N VAL A 44 7.76 -1.70 -0.30
CA VAL A 44 9.08 -1.13 0.01
C VAL A 44 9.82 -0.82 -1.28
N SER A 45 10.72 0.15 -1.23
CA SER A 45 11.57 0.54 -2.35
C SER A 45 13.04 0.50 -1.94
N ALA A 46 13.90 0.02 -2.84
CA ALA A 46 15.34 0.11 -2.63
C ALA A 46 15.85 1.56 -2.64
N ALA A 47 15.16 2.47 -3.35
CA ALA A 47 15.48 3.90 -3.39
C ALA A 47 15.15 4.62 -2.07
N HIS A 48 14.19 4.09 -1.29
CA HIS A 48 13.77 4.64 0.00
C HIS A 48 13.75 3.53 1.05
N PRO A 49 14.92 3.08 1.54
CA PRO A 49 15.03 1.87 2.36
C PRO A 49 14.38 1.99 3.74
N ASN A 50 14.13 3.22 4.21
CA ASN A 50 13.54 3.50 5.52
C ASN A 50 12.07 3.93 5.42
N THR A 51 11.40 3.62 4.32
CA THR A 51 10.03 4.05 4.05
C THR A 51 9.16 2.86 3.68
N LEU A 52 8.02 2.75 4.37
CA LEU A 52 6.92 1.88 3.99
C LEU A 52 5.95 2.66 3.13
N ILE A 53 5.45 2.04 2.06
CA ILE A 53 4.56 2.68 1.09
C ILE A 53 3.25 1.93 1.06
N LEU A 54 2.16 2.57 1.49
CA LEU A 54 0.82 2.08 1.24
C LEU A 54 0.39 2.50 -0.17
N ARG A 55 0.07 1.54 -1.03
CA ARG A 55 -0.47 1.78 -2.37
C ARG A 55 -1.88 1.23 -2.47
N TRP A 56 -2.77 1.95 -3.15
CA TRP A 56 -4.09 1.45 -3.53
C TRP A 56 -4.52 1.96 -4.90
N THR A 57 -5.53 1.32 -5.45
CA THR A 57 -6.17 1.71 -6.70
C THR A 57 -7.45 2.48 -6.38
N THR A 58 -7.69 3.60 -7.06
CA THR A 58 -8.98 4.28 -7.07
C THR A 58 -9.60 4.10 -8.45
N ILE A 59 -10.84 3.62 -8.51
CA ILE A 59 -11.62 3.52 -9.75
C ILE A 59 -12.79 4.50 -9.62
N ASP A 60 -12.76 5.55 -10.42
CA ASP A 60 -13.87 6.48 -10.58
C ASP A 60 -14.72 6.03 -11.77
N ILE A 61 -16.00 5.77 -11.52
CA ILE A 61 -16.99 5.34 -12.51
C ILE A 61 -18.10 6.38 -12.72
N SER A 62 -17.86 7.61 -12.29
CA SER A 62 -18.81 8.72 -12.45
C SER A 62 -19.16 8.95 -13.93
N ASP A 63 -18.22 8.71 -14.83
CA ASP A 63 -18.45 8.53 -16.27
C ASP A 63 -18.31 7.03 -16.61
N ILE A 64 -19.44 6.39 -16.93
CA ILE A 64 -19.50 4.95 -17.20
C ILE A 64 -18.76 4.61 -18.51
N ASP A 65 -18.74 5.52 -19.48
CA ASP A 65 -18.06 5.30 -20.76
C ASP A 65 -16.54 5.50 -20.63
N ARG A 66 -16.08 6.17 -19.56
CA ARG A 66 -14.67 6.50 -19.31
C ARG A 66 -14.30 6.31 -17.84
N PRO A 67 -14.24 5.06 -17.35
CA PRO A 67 -13.79 4.81 -15.99
C PRO A 67 -12.32 5.23 -15.84
N GLU A 68 -12.04 6.07 -14.86
CA GLU A 68 -10.68 6.51 -14.55
C GLU A 68 -10.09 5.67 -13.42
N GLN A 69 -9.00 4.98 -13.72
CA GLN A 69 -8.24 4.20 -12.74
C GLN A 69 -6.92 4.90 -12.41
N CYS A 70 -6.73 5.23 -11.14
CA CYS A 70 -5.49 5.85 -10.64
C CYS A 70 -4.85 5.00 -9.55
N TYR A 71 -3.51 4.95 -9.53
CA TYR A 71 -2.77 4.52 -8.35
C TYR A 71 -2.57 5.68 -7.38
N ARG A 72 -2.75 5.40 -6.10
CA ARG A 72 -2.53 6.33 -4.99
C ARG A 72 -1.54 5.74 -4.01
N TYR A 73 -0.84 6.61 -3.31
CA TYR A 73 0.26 6.26 -2.42
C TYR A 73 0.23 7.11 -1.16
N GLU A 74 0.59 6.53 -0.02
CA GLU A 74 0.85 7.21 1.25
C GLU A 74 2.11 6.58 1.88
N CYS A 75 3.03 7.38 2.41
CA CYS A 75 4.27 6.88 3.00
C CYS A 75 4.19 6.83 4.53
N PHE A 76 4.97 5.92 5.10
CA PHE A 76 5.11 5.74 6.54
C PHE A 76 6.58 5.50 6.89
N GLU A 77 6.97 5.94 8.07
CA GLU A 77 8.19 5.48 8.73
C GLU A 77 8.13 3.96 8.97
N MET A 78 9.28 3.34 9.23
CA MET A 78 9.36 1.91 9.51
C MET A 78 8.58 1.48 10.76
N ASP A 79 8.23 2.42 11.64
CA ASP A 79 7.37 2.20 12.81
C ASP A 79 5.86 2.39 12.52
N GLY A 80 5.49 2.76 11.29
CA GLY A 80 4.11 2.98 10.87
C GLY A 80 3.59 4.41 11.10
N THR A 81 4.43 5.36 11.50
CA THR A 81 4.07 6.77 11.59
C THR A 81 3.87 7.35 10.18
N PRO A 82 2.73 8.00 9.86
CA PRO A 82 2.53 8.63 8.56
C PRO A 82 3.59 9.71 8.29
N GLN A 83 4.11 9.72 7.07
CA GLN A 83 4.99 10.78 6.59
C GLN A 83 4.27 11.62 5.55
N HIS A 84 4.50 12.93 5.56
CA HIS A 84 4.22 13.78 4.41
C HIS A 84 5.35 13.63 3.39
N CYS A 85 5.40 12.47 2.72
CA CYS A 85 6.32 12.28 1.61
C CYS A 85 5.75 12.91 0.34
N SER A 86 6.61 13.57 -0.42
CA SER A 86 6.40 13.79 -1.84
C SER A 86 7.58 13.12 -2.54
N ILE A 87 7.32 12.03 -3.26
CA ILE A 87 8.36 11.36 -4.03
C ILE A 87 8.46 12.11 -5.35
N HIS A 88 9.54 12.89 -5.50
CA HIS A 88 9.83 13.64 -6.71
C HIS A 88 10.75 12.81 -7.61
N TYR A 89 10.47 12.81 -8.90
CA TYR A 89 11.33 12.20 -9.92
C TYR A 89 11.82 13.28 -10.87
N SER A 90 13.09 13.22 -11.22
CA SER A 90 13.74 14.18 -12.11
C SER A 90 13.32 13.96 -13.56
N ASP A 91 13.01 12.71 -13.92
CA ASP A 91 12.57 12.29 -15.23
C ASP A 91 11.68 11.02 -15.17
N GLN A 92 11.18 10.62 -16.34
CA GLN A 92 10.32 9.45 -16.48
C GLN A 92 11.08 8.13 -16.25
N GLU A 93 12.38 8.07 -16.53
CA GLU A 93 13.17 6.85 -16.36
C GLU A 93 13.36 6.56 -14.87
N GLU A 94 13.66 7.58 -14.07
CA GLU A 94 13.74 7.52 -12.62
C GLU A 94 12.39 7.11 -12.00
N ALA A 95 11.29 7.71 -12.48
CA ALA A 95 9.95 7.32 -12.04
C ALA A 95 9.64 5.85 -12.35
N ASN A 96 9.93 5.40 -13.57
CA ASN A 96 9.73 4.01 -13.98
C ASN A 96 10.58 3.05 -13.16
N ALA A 97 11.85 3.39 -12.92
CA ALA A 97 12.77 2.60 -12.10
C ALA A 97 12.24 2.45 -10.67
N PHE A 98 11.72 3.53 -10.09
CA PHE A 98 11.06 3.49 -8.78
C PHE A 98 9.86 2.53 -8.79
N PHE A 99 8.91 2.71 -9.71
CA PHE A 99 7.69 1.89 -9.72
C PHE A 99 7.96 0.42 -10.03
N ASN A 100 8.90 0.13 -10.93
CA ASN A 100 9.33 -1.24 -11.24
C ASN A 100 10.12 -1.89 -10.09
N GLY A 101 10.80 -1.08 -9.27
CA GLY A 101 11.56 -1.53 -8.11
C GLY A 101 10.73 -1.79 -6.86
N LEU A 102 9.44 -1.41 -6.84
CA LEU A 102 8.57 -1.59 -5.68
C LEU A 102 8.32 -3.07 -5.41
N LYS A 103 8.65 -3.51 -4.20
CA LYS A 103 8.38 -4.87 -3.73
C LYS A 103 7.21 -4.88 -2.75
N THR A 104 6.24 -5.76 -2.98
CA THR A 104 5.13 -5.94 -2.04
C THR A 104 5.64 -6.65 -0.79
N LEU A 105 5.48 -6.00 0.35
CA LEU A 105 5.76 -6.57 1.67
C LEU A 105 4.51 -7.27 2.21
N TYR A 106 3.35 -6.66 2.04
CA TYR A 106 2.07 -7.22 2.47
C TYR A 106 0.95 -6.85 1.49
N LEU A 107 0.09 -7.81 1.18
CA LEU A 107 -1.06 -7.66 0.30
C LEU A 107 -2.31 -8.10 1.05
N GLN A 108 -3.34 -7.25 1.03
CA GLN A 108 -4.69 -7.64 1.46
C GLN A 108 -5.54 -7.89 0.21
N GLU A 109 -5.72 -9.16 -0.15
CA GLU A 109 -6.37 -9.58 -1.41
C GLU A 109 -7.90 -9.39 -1.43
N CYS A 110 -8.54 -9.17 -0.29
CA CYS A 110 -9.99 -8.97 -0.20
C CYS A 110 -10.37 -7.92 0.87
N ALA A 111 -11.42 -7.14 0.59
CA ALA A 111 -12.08 -6.20 1.51
C ALA A 111 -12.85 -6.90 2.64
N MET A 112 -12.33 -8.00 3.17
CA MET A 112 -12.81 -8.54 4.43
C MET A 112 -11.98 -7.91 5.54
N ASP A 113 -12.71 -7.24 6.44
CA ASP A 113 -12.21 -6.69 7.69
C ASP A 113 -11.14 -7.62 8.29
N HIS A 114 -9.91 -7.12 8.43
CA HIS A 114 -8.80 -7.86 9.01
C HIS A 114 -9.06 -8.22 10.49
N LYS A 115 -10.18 -7.75 11.07
CA LYS A 115 -10.69 -8.05 12.41
C LYS A 115 -11.77 -9.14 12.44
N LEU A 116 -12.29 -9.62 11.30
CA LEU A 116 -13.27 -10.73 11.26
C LEU A 116 -12.63 -12.11 11.44
N ARG A 117 -11.80 -12.27 12.47
CA ARG A 117 -11.53 -13.57 13.12
C ARG A 117 -11.98 -13.49 14.57
N THR A 118 -13.28 -13.47 14.78
CA THR A 118 -13.90 -13.81 16.05
C THR A 118 -14.87 -14.96 15.81
N HIS A 119 -14.45 -16.12 16.33
CA HIS A 119 -15.24 -17.29 16.72
C HIS A 119 -16.32 -17.84 15.77
N VAL A 120 -16.00 -19.01 15.19
CA VAL A 120 -16.86 -20.20 15.31
C VAL A 120 -15.97 -21.37 15.71
#